data_AF-A0A9P8CEB3-F1
#
_entry.id   AF-A0A9P8CEB3-F1
#
_cell.length_a   1.000
_cell.length_b   1.000
_cell.length_c   1.000
_cell.angle_alpha   90.00
_cell.angle_beta   90.00
_cell.angle_gamma   90.00
#
_symmetry.space_group_name_H-M   'P 1'
#
loop_
_entity.id
_entity.type
_entity.pdbx_description
1 polymer ?
#
loop_
_entity_poly.entity_id
_entity_poly.type
_entity_poly.pdbx_seq_one_letter_code
_entity_poly.pdbx_strand_id
1 'polypeptide(L)'
;MTEEEALLENGDEASWNHEVQMLRQRKQRSRTVAAIILARTLFAFFLFWLVFQYILPSTPKTLTEKARVELKSHVLFEEGVPKISRKEFLGRQKKLATVLSKAGVDAFIAEPSPSTAYYTNVSSDFDLSERPFLIIITATGEFAYLAPKFELGRIATLQMVSDKTKVIEWQEEESPFGVLKKEMGFKSVMLDEHARFFIASGLKKTGMEVVDMSREVQGLRAVKSHDEVMILRAVNEFTLHVVQALAKHISVGDTAADIMQAARTLFNLGGTEVGDGVWAIILFGEEAANPHGGANGRKLREGEFVLIDIGTSLWGYGSDVTRTFVPQGSKVSEELLGVWWTVYAAQTAAIMLMRNNKTCSVVDGASRKVIANSGFGEFYTHRLGHGLGLEMHEHPYLNGANPEKLEGIYVTAKQARTLKLKIEEGFGIRLEDPILVTEEGPLLMTGARAQGPYQP
;
A
#
# COMPACT_ATOMS: atom_id res chain seq x y z
N MET A 1 57.63 64.47 -2.38
CA MET A 1 57.22 64.99 -1.06
C MET A 1 56.28 64.00 -0.39
N THR A 2 56.84 62.91 0.12
CA THR A 2 56.23 62.17 1.26
C THR A 2 56.52 62.93 2.56
N GLU A 3 55.87 62.57 3.66
CA GLU A 3 56.18 63.14 5.00
C GLU A 3 57.64 62.89 5.43
N GLU A 4 58.30 61.90 4.83
CA GLU A 4 59.71 61.55 5.07
C GLU A 4 60.69 62.59 4.46
N GLU A 5 60.23 63.51 3.60
CA GLU A 5 61.05 64.56 2.97
C GLU A 5 60.91 65.95 3.64
N ALA A 6 60.08 66.09 4.68
CA ALA A 6 59.71 67.39 5.27
C ALA A 6 60.43 67.75 6.59
N LEU A 7 61.41 66.95 7.03
CA LEU A 7 62.07 67.08 8.34
C LEU A 7 63.60 67.24 8.27
N LEU A 8 64.16 67.55 7.09
CA LEU A 8 65.61 67.57 6.83
C LEU A 8 66.22 68.98 6.75
N GLU A 9 65.98 69.83 7.76
CA GLU A 9 66.64 71.15 7.81
C GLU A 9 67.25 71.57 9.17
N ASN A 10 66.93 70.93 10.29
CA ASN A 10 67.65 71.08 11.58
C ASN A 10 67.42 69.87 12.50
N GLY A 11 68.40 68.97 12.67
CA GLY A 11 68.28 67.85 13.62
C GLY A 11 69.44 66.85 13.60
N ASP A 12 69.81 66.36 14.79
CA ASP A 12 70.87 65.37 15.05
C ASP A 12 70.66 64.05 14.28
N GLU A 13 71.72 63.53 13.65
CA GLU A 13 71.73 62.26 12.89
C GLU A 13 71.35 61.05 13.77
N ALA A 14 71.65 61.08 15.07
CA ALA A 14 71.19 60.08 16.04
C ALA A 14 69.67 60.15 16.27
N SER A 15 69.10 61.36 16.29
CA SER A 15 67.66 61.58 16.40
C SER A 15 66.92 61.10 15.15
N TRP A 16 67.42 61.44 13.95
CA TRP A 16 66.86 61.01 12.67
C TRP A 16 66.82 59.47 12.56
N ASN A 17 67.92 58.79 12.90
CA ASN A 17 67.96 57.33 12.89
C ASN A 17 66.98 56.71 13.90
N HIS A 18 66.84 57.28 15.11
CA HIS A 18 65.88 56.83 16.10
C HIS A 18 64.42 57.01 15.63
N GLU A 19 64.10 58.16 15.05
CA GLU A 19 62.74 58.46 14.58
C GLU A 19 62.35 57.63 13.35
N VAL A 20 63.26 57.44 12.38
CA VAL A 20 63.06 56.51 11.26
C VAL A 20 62.89 55.06 11.76
N GLN A 21 63.63 54.64 12.77
CA GLN A 21 63.48 53.31 13.38
C GLN A 21 62.12 53.18 14.11
N MET A 22 61.67 54.23 14.81
CA MET A 22 60.34 54.30 15.45
C MET A 22 59.21 54.29 14.42
N LEU A 23 59.34 55.02 13.30
CA LEU A 23 58.38 54.99 12.18
C LEU A 23 58.32 53.60 11.52
N ARG A 24 59.46 52.93 11.33
CA ARG A 24 59.51 51.53 10.86
C ARG A 24 58.83 50.58 11.84
N GLN A 25 59.07 50.71 13.15
CA GLN A 25 58.36 49.92 14.17
C GLN A 25 56.86 50.21 14.19
N ARG A 26 56.43 51.47 14.02
CA ARG A 26 54.99 51.83 13.93
C ARG A 26 54.35 51.23 12.67
N LYS A 27 54.97 51.37 11.50
CA LYS A 27 54.52 50.75 10.24
C LYS A 27 54.46 49.21 10.35
N GLN A 28 55.43 48.58 11.04
CA GLN A 28 55.45 47.13 11.27
C GLN A 28 54.37 46.68 12.27
N ARG A 29 54.22 47.34 13.43
CA ARG A 29 53.14 47.05 14.40
C ARG A 29 51.76 47.23 13.78
N SER A 30 51.56 48.28 12.97
CA SER A 30 50.33 48.51 12.21
C SER A 30 50.02 47.35 11.26
N ARG A 31 51.02 46.89 10.47
CA ARG A 31 50.89 45.70 9.62
C ARG A 31 50.57 44.43 10.42
N THR A 32 51.20 44.20 11.57
CA THR A 32 50.91 43.05 12.43
C THR A 32 49.49 43.10 13.00
N VAL A 33 49.03 44.28 13.46
CA VAL A 33 47.65 44.47 13.95
C VAL A 33 46.64 44.25 12.83
N ALA A 34 46.88 44.80 11.63
CA ALA A 34 46.03 44.58 10.46
C ALA A 34 45.97 43.09 10.06
N ALA A 35 47.10 42.38 10.09
CA ALA A 35 47.15 40.94 9.83
C ALA A 35 46.38 40.12 10.90
N ILE A 36 46.47 40.49 12.18
CA ILE A 36 45.70 39.86 13.26
C ILE A 36 44.20 40.12 13.12
N ILE A 37 43.80 41.34 12.74
CA ILE A 37 42.40 41.69 12.46
C ILE A 37 41.87 40.90 11.25
N LEU A 38 42.65 40.82 10.17
CA LEU A 38 42.28 40.05 8.98
C LEU A 38 42.16 38.56 9.30
N ALA A 39 43.14 37.98 10.01
CA ALA A 39 43.11 36.57 10.43
C ALA A 39 41.92 36.27 11.35
N ARG A 40 41.61 37.15 12.32
CA ARG A 40 40.40 37.03 13.17
C ARG A 40 39.11 37.16 12.37
N THR A 41 39.06 38.04 11.38
CA THR A 41 37.89 38.23 10.51
C THR A 41 37.66 37.00 9.65
N LEU A 42 38.71 36.48 8.99
CA LEU A 42 38.66 35.24 8.21
C LEU A 42 38.29 34.02 9.09
N PHE A 43 38.81 33.93 10.31
CA PHE A 43 38.46 32.87 11.25
C PHE A 43 37.01 32.96 11.74
N ALA A 44 36.49 34.18 11.96
CA ALA A 44 35.09 34.41 12.27
C ALA A 44 34.16 34.06 11.09
N PHE A 45 34.54 34.42 9.85
CA PHE A 45 33.84 33.99 8.64
C PHE A 45 33.88 32.47 8.44
N PHE A 46 35.01 31.82 8.75
CA PHE A 46 35.14 30.36 8.67
C PHE A 46 34.29 29.64 9.73
N LEU A 47 34.28 30.12 10.97
CA LEU A 47 33.38 29.64 12.02
C LEU A 47 31.91 29.86 11.65
N PHE A 48 31.56 31.05 11.14
CA PHE A 48 30.21 31.33 10.67
C PHE A 48 29.81 30.40 9.52
N TRP A 49 30.70 30.16 8.56
CA TRP A 49 30.47 29.23 7.44
C TRP A 49 30.31 27.79 7.91
N LEU A 50 31.15 27.29 8.83
CA LEU A 50 30.98 25.97 9.44
C LEU A 50 29.64 25.83 10.16
N VAL A 51 29.27 26.83 10.98
CA VAL A 51 27.99 26.86 11.69
C VAL A 51 26.81 26.93 10.70
N PHE A 52 26.94 27.71 9.62
CA PHE A 52 25.92 27.82 8.57
C PHE A 52 25.75 26.48 7.79
N GLN A 53 26.85 25.76 7.52
CA GLN A 53 26.81 24.40 6.96
C GLN A 53 26.21 23.36 7.93
N TYR A 54 26.30 23.58 9.25
CA TYR A 54 25.74 22.70 10.28
C TYR A 54 24.27 23.00 10.63
N ILE A 55 23.81 24.24 10.41
CA ILE A 55 22.45 24.70 10.70
C ILE A 55 21.53 24.59 9.48
N LEU A 56 22.06 24.75 8.25
CA LEU A 56 21.27 24.50 7.05
C LEU A 56 20.86 23.02 6.99
N PRO A 57 19.57 22.71 6.74
CA PRO A 57 19.15 21.35 6.44
C PRO A 57 19.93 20.82 5.24
N SER A 58 20.52 19.63 5.38
CA SER A 58 21.19 18.96 4.27
C SER A 58 20.18 18.73 3.14
N THR A 59 20.50 19.18 1.93
CA THR A 59 19.68 18.94 0.74
C THR A 59 19.41 17.43 0.58
N PRO A 60 18.14 16.98 0.49
CA PRO A 60 17.79 15.57 0.32
C PRO A 60 18.55 14.91 -0.85
N LYS A 61 19.35 13.88 -0.56
CA LYS A 61 20.27 13.29 -1.54
C LYS A 61 19.66 12.07 -2.22
N THR A 62 19.12 11.17 -1.41
CA THR A 62 18.47 9.93 -1.84
C THR A 62 17.04 10.16 -2.33
N LEU A 63 16.52 9.23 -3.15
CA LEU A 63 15.11 9.17 -3.52
C LEU A 63 14.20 9.23 -2.28
N THR A 64 14.52 8.41 -1.27
CA THR A 64 13.78 8.30 -0.01
C THR A 64 13.69 9.63 0.76
N GLU A 65 14.79 10.38 0.87
CA GLU A 65 14.77 11.67 1.57
C GLU A 65 13.94 12.72 0.81
N LYS A 66 14.03 12.75 -0.52
CA LYS A 66 13.28 13.69 -1.37
C LYS A 66 11.77 13.42 -1.27
N ALA A 67 11.36 12.19 -1.54
CA ALA A 67 9.96 11.77 -1.47
C ALA A 67 9.38 11.92 -0.04
N ARG A 68 10.21 11.77 1.00
CA ARG A 68 9.81 12.02 2.39
C ARG A 68 9.54 13.50 2.69
N VAL A 69 10.15 14.44 1.97
CA VAL A 69 9.83 15.88 2.11
C VAL A 69 8.49 16.18 1.43
N GLU A 70 8.25 15.64 0.24
CA GLU A 70 6.97 15.76 -0.46
C GLU A 70 5.81 15.17 0.36
N LEU A 71 5.93 13.93 0.83
CA LEU A 71 4.88 13.26 1.62
C LEU A 71 4.59 13.99 2.94
N LYS A 72 5.61 14.62 3.56
CA LYS A 72 5.42 15.43 4.78
C LYS A 72 4.58 16.69 4.59
N SER A 73 4.36 17.15 3.35
CA SER A 73 3.42 18.25 3.08
C SER A 73 1.96 17.80 2.97
N HIS A 74 1.69 16.49 2.95
CA HIS A 74 0.38 15.90 2.81
C HIS A 74 0.14 14.79 3.84
N VAL A 75 -0.47 15.17 4.97
CA VAL A 75 -1.37 14.34 5.78
C VAL A 75 -0.79 12.98 6.24
N LEU A 76 -0.26 12.96 7.46
CA LEU A 76 -0.45 11.79 8.33
C LEU A 76 -1.94 11.76 8.70
N PHE A 77 -2.64 10.66 8.37
CA PHE A 77 -4.06 10.39 8.64
C PHE A 77 -4.80 11.50 9.40
N GLU A 78 -5.32 12.47 8.66
CA GLU A 78 -6.03 13.62 9.23
C GLU A 78 -7.33 13.13 9.88
N GLU A 79 -7.35 13.26 11.21
CA GLU A 79 -8.32 12.65 12.12
C GLU A 79 -8.20 11.12 12.22
N GLY A 80 -8.42 10.59 13.44
CA GLY A 80 -8.13 9.20 13.77
C GLY A 80 -9.12 8.22 13.12
N VAL A 81 -8.72 7.65 11.98
CA VAL A 81 -9.51 6.68 11.19
C VAL A 81 -10.07 5.57 12.11
N PRO A 82 -11.40 5.40 12.19
CA PRO A 82 -12.02 4.59 13.22
C PRO A 82 -11.66 3.10 13.11
N LYS A 83 -11.40 2.45 14.24
CA LYS A 83 -11.42 0.97 14.31
C LYS A 83 -12.87 0.49 14.25
N ILE A 84 -13.13 -0.62 13.57
CA ILE A 84 -14.46 -1.26 13.50
C ILE A 84 -15.02 -1.44 14.92
N SER A 85 -16.19 -0.88 15.18
CA SER A 85 -16.75 -0.87 16.52
C SER A 85 -17.23 -2.25 17.00
N ARG A 86 -17.17 -2.52 18.32
CA ARG A 86 -17.74 -3.74 18.93
C ARG A 86 -19.20 -3.96 18.52
N LYS A 87 -19.96 -2.87 18.40
CA LYS A 87 -21.36 -2.88 17.94
C LYS A 87 -21.49 -3.41 16.51
N GLU A 88 -20.56 -3.07 15.62
CA GLU A 88 -20.60 -3.54 14.25
C GLU A 88 -20.28 -5.04 14.15
N PHE A 89 -19.23 -5.53 14.81
CA PHE A 89 -18.91 -6.97 14.86
C PHE A 89 -20.11 -7.84 15.27
N LEU A 90 -20.83 -7.45 16.32
CA LEU A 90 -22.06 -8.14 16.73
C LEU A 90 -23.19 -8.02 15.68
N GLY A 91 -23.28 -6.89 14.98
CA GLY A 91 -24.14 -6.72 13.82
C GLY A 91 -23.78 -7.69 12.67
N ARG A 92 -22.48 -7.87 12.36
CA ARG A 92 -21.96 -8.82 11.37
C ARG A 92 -22.30 -10.27 11.77
N GLN A 93 -22.08 -10.64 13.03
CA GLN A 93 -22.45 -11.96 13.59
C GLN A 93 -23.96 -12.23 13.48
N LYS A 94 -24.80 -11.22 13.79
CA LYS A 94 -26.26 -11.35 13.67
C LYS A 94 -26.74 -11.44 12.21
N LYS A 95 -26.10 -10.73 11.27
CA LYS A 95 -26.33 -10.90 9.82
C LYS A 95 -26.02 -12.34 9.40
N LEU A 96 -24.85 -12.86 9.76
CA LEU A 96 -24.42 -14.23 9.46
C LEU A 96 -25.39 -15.28 10.00
N ALA A 97 -25.76 -15.20 11.29
CA ALA A 97 -26.74 -16.09 11.91
C ALA A 97 -28.08 -16.10 11.15
N THR A 98 -28.53 -14.94 10.67
CA THR A 98 -29.76 -14.81 9.87
C THR A 98 -29.65 -15.52 8.51
N VAL A 99 -28.46 -15.55 7.88
CA VAL A 99 -28.22 -16.29 6.63
C VAL A 99 -28.16 -17.80 6.89
N LEU A 100 -27.41 -18.24 7.91
CA LEU A 100 -27.34 -19.65 8.31
C LEU A 100 -28.72 -20.25 8.63
N SER A 101 -29.53 -19.51 9.38
CA SER A 101 -30.90 -19.90 9.73
C SER A 101 -31.80 -20.05 8.50
N LYS A 102 -31.65 -19.22 7.47
CA LYS A 102 -32.37 -19.37 6.19
C LYS A 102 -31.86 -20.55 5.37
N ALA A 103 -30.56 -20.82 5.40
CA ALA A 103 -29.93 -21.94 4.72
C ALA A 103 -30.25 -23.31 5.37
N GLY A 104 -30.78 -23.31 6.60
CA GLY A 104 -31.08 -24.54 7.36
C GLY A 104 -29.84 -25.21 7.97
N VAL A 105 -28.76 -24.43 8.16
CA VAL A 105 -27.45 -24.91 8.62
C VAL A 105 -27.24 -24.48 10.08
N ASP A 106 -26.70 -25.36 10.93
CA ASP A 106 -26.64 -25.12 12.39
C ASP A 106 -25.61 -24.05 12.79
N ALA A 107 -24.47 -23.98 12.09
CA ALA A 107 -23.39 -23.03 12.36
C ALA A 107 -22.49 -22.76 11.14
N PHE A 108 -21.83 -21.60 11.16
CA PHE A 108 -20.62 -21.30 10.40
C PHE A 108 -19.39 -21.68 11.22
N ILE A 109 -18.39 -22.29 10.58
CA ILE A 109 -17.12 -22.70 11.19
C ILE A 109 -15.97 -22.16 10.34
N ALA A 110 -15.00 -21.52 10.98
CA ALA A 110 -13.81 -20.97 10.34
C ALA A 110 -12.54 -21.28 11.16
N GLU A 111 -11.39 -21.38 10.47
CA GLU A 111 -10.07 -21.21 11.09
C GLU A 111 -9.74 -19.71 11.18
N PRO A 112 -8.72 -19.28 11.94
CA PRO A 112 -8.15 -17.93 11.84
C PRO A 112 -7.91 -17.51 10.38
N SER A 113 -8.64 -16.48 9.96
CA SER A 113 -8.87 -16.12 8.56
C SER A 113 -9.39 -14.69 8.43
N PRO A 114 -9.42 -14.12 7.23
CA PRO A 114 -10.08 -12.84 6.97
C PRO A 114 -11.58 -12.84 7.32
N SER A 115 -12.25 -14.00 7.27
CA SER A 115 -13.62 -14.16 7.78
C SER A 115 -13.70 -14.05 9.31
N THR A 116 -12.77 -14.65 10.08
CA THR A 116 -12.74 -14.46 11.54
C THR A 116 -12.27 -13.06 11.94
N ALA A 117 -11.46 -12.41 11.11
CA ALA A 117 -11.15 -11.00 11.27
C ALA A 117 -12.44 -10.18 11.11
N TYR A 118 -13.18 -10.39 10.01
CA TYR A 118 -14.44 -9.70 9.71
C TYR A 118 -15.51 -9.87 10.80
N TYR A 119 -15.77 -11.11 11.25
CA TYR A 119 -16.87 -11.37 12.19
C TYR A 119 -16.48 -11.18 13.66
N THR A 120 -15.24 -11.46 14.04
CA THR A 120 -14.88 -11.74 15.44
C THR A 120 -13.57 -11.11 15.91
N ASN A 121 -12.89 -10.32 15.07
CA ASN A 121 -11.61 -9.67 15.37
C ASN A 121 -10.46 -10.68 15.69
N VAL A 122 -10.41 -11.79 14.95
CA VAL A 122 -9.28 -12.75 14.96
C VAL A 122 -8.60 -12.73 13.59
N SER A 123 -7.43 -12.13 13.50
CA SER A 123 -6.67 -12.03 12.24
C SER A 123 -6.17 -13.39 11.74
N SER A 124 -5.90 -13.47 10.43
CA SER A 124 -5.11 -14.54 9.80
C SER A 124 -3.65 -14.58 10.29
N ASP A 125 -3.17 -13.54 10.99
CA ASP A 125 -1.83 -13.51 11.61
C ASP A 125 -1.69 -14.45 12.82
N PHE A 126 -2.78 -15.09 13.27
CA PHE A 126 -2.69 -16.18 14.23
C PHE A 126 -2.30 -17.47 13.51
N ASP A 127 -1.04 -17.89 13.67
CA ASP A 127 -0.43 -19.04 13.00
C ASP A 127 -1.31 -20.31 13.02
N LEU A 128 -1.63 -20.81 11.83
CA LEU A 128 -2.38 -22.04 11.62
C LEU A 128 -1.48 -23.29 11.77
N SER A 129 -1.60 -24.02 12.88
CA SER A 129 -0.88 -25.27 13.13
C SER A 129 -1.66 -26.52 12.69
N GLU A 130 -1.14 -27.72 12.92
CA GLU A 130 -1.85 -28.99 12.77
C GLU A 130 -3.00 -29.18 13.77
N ARG A 131 -3.06 -28.36 14.83
CA ARG A 131 -4.07 -28.41 15.89
C ARG A 131 -5.26 -27.48 15.53
N PRO A 132 -6.49 -28.00 15.43
CA PRO A 132 -7.66 -27.15 15.18
C PRO A 132 -7.92 -26.13 16.31
N PHE A 133 -7.79 -24.86 15.96
CA PHE A 133 -8.46 -23.73 16.62
C PHE A 133 -9.56 -23.25 15.68
N LEU A 134 -10.83 -23.45 16.06
CA LEU A 134 -11.98 -23.16 15.20
C LEU A 134 -12.89 -22.11 15.86
N ILE A 135 -13.19 -21.05 15.12
CA ILE A 135 -14.19 -20.05 15.45
C ILE A 135 -15.55 -20.52 14.93
N ILE A 136 -16.59 -20.40 15.76
CA ILE A 136 -17.93 -20.95 15.51
C ILE A 136 -18.97 -19.87 15.78
N ILE A 137 -19.86 -19.63 14.79
CA ILE A 137 -21.03 -18.75 14.93
C ILE A 137 -22.26 -19.55 14.53
N THR A 138 -23.18 -19.75 15.48
CA THR A 138 -24.41 -20.53 15.26
C THR A 138 -25.48 -19.75 14.49
N ALA A 139 -26.45 -20.46 13.93
CA ALA A 139 -27.67 -19.86 13.36
C ALA A 139 -28.54 -19.12 14.40
N THR A 140 -28.33 -19.34 15.70
CA THR A 140 -28.94 -18.56 16.79
C THR A 140 -28.16 -17.28 17.14
N GLY A 141 -26.96 -17.08 16.59
CA GLY A 141 -26.09 -15.94 16.87
C GLY A 141 -25.22 -16.11 18.13
N GLU A 142 -25.14 -17.31 18.69
CA GLU A 142 -24.19 -17.63 19.76
C GLU A 142 -22.79 -17.86 19.19
N PHE A 143 -21.79 -17.26 19.85
CA PHE A 143 -20.37 -17.41 19.53
C PHE A 143 -19.71 -18.48 20.41
N ALA A 144 -18.91 -19.34 19.78
CA ALA A 144 -18.10 -20.34 20.45
C ALA A 144 -16.73 -20.46 19.77
N TYR A 145 -15.77 -21.08 20.46
CA TYR A 145 -14.55 -21.56 19.81
C TYR A 145 -14.13 -22.93 20.34
N LEU A 146 -13.54 -23.74 19.46
CA LEU A 146 -12.88 -24.99 19.77
C LEU A 146 -11.37 -24.76 19.84
N ALA A 147 -10.70 -25.15 20.92
CA ALA A 147 -9.27 -24.91 21.12
C ALA A 147 -8.56 -26.05 21.87
N PRO A 148 -7.26 -26.29 21.63
CA PRO A 148 -6.46 -27.21 22.43
C PRO A 148 -6.42 -26.73 23.88
N LYS A 149 -6.61 -27.62 24.86
CA LYS A 149 -6.72 -27.22 26.27
C LYS A 149 -5.52 -26.42 26.80
N PHE A 150 -4.30 -26.76 26.36
CA PHE A 150 -3.09 -26.05 26.79
C PHE A 150 -2.95 -24.65 26.16
N GLU A 151 -3.57 -24.41 25.00
CA GLU A 151 -3.54 -23.12 24.30
C GLU A 151 -4.56 -22.10 24.85
N LEU A 152 -5.51 -22.51 25.70
CA LEU A 152 -6.58 -21.64 26.20
C LEU A 152 -6.06 -20.35 26.84
N GLY A 153 -4.93 -20.40 27.54
CA GLY A 153 -4.29 -19.22 28.13
C GLY A 153 -3.75 -18.22 27.10
N ARG A 154 -3.29 -18.68 25.94
CA ARG A 154 -2.86 -17.82 24.82
C ARG A 154 -4.06 -17.32 24.02
N ILE A 155 -5.04 -18.17 23.75
CA ILE A 155 -6.25 -17.82 22.99
C ILE A 155 -7.11 -16.80 23.77
N ALA A 156 -7.13 -16.86 25.11
CA ALA A 156 -7.86 -15.91 25.95
C ALA A 156 -7.27 -14.48 25.97
N THR A 157 -6.07 -14.22 25.41
CA THR A 157 -5.53 -12.85 25.26
C THR A 157 -5.90 -12.20 23.94
N LEU A 158 -6.45 -12.96 22.98
CA LEU A 158 -6.94 -12.42 21.72
C LEU A 158 -8.13 -11.49 21.98
N GLN A 159 -8.17 -10.35 21.28
CA GLN A 159 -9.21 -9.34 21.42
C GLN A 159 -10.51 -9.73 20.68
N MET A 160 -10.97 -10.95 20.90
CA MET A 160 -12.16 -11.53 20.29
C MET A 160 -13.42 -10.76 20.67
N VAL A 161 -14.25 -10.43 19.69
CA VAL A 161 -15.53 -9.75 19.92
C VAL A 161 -16.68 -10.74 19.94
N SER A 162 -17.34 -10.86 21.10
CA SER A 162 -18.59 -11.60 21.30
C SER A 162 -19.39 -10.97 22.46
N ASP A 163 -20.70 -11.24 22.54
CA ASP A 163 -21.50 -10.92 23.74
C ASP A 163 -21.40 -12.01 24.83
N LYS A 164 -21.21 -13.27 24.42
CA LYS A 164 -20.92 -14.41 25.28
C LYS A 164 -20.12 -15.43 24.48
N THR A 165 -19.14 -16.06 25.10
CA THR A 165 -18.32 -17.10 24.49
C THR A 165 -18.59 -18.45 25.16
N LYS A 166 -18.89 -19.48 24.36
CA LYS A 166 -18.73 -20.87 24.78
C LYS A 166 -17.34 -21.36 24.38
N VAL A 167 -16.52 -21.69 25.36
CA VAL A 167 -15.21 -22.35 25.14
C VAL A 167 -15.45 -23.85 25.03
N ILE A 168 -14.87 -24.48 24.01
CA ILE A 168 -14.85 -25.92 23.83
C ILE A 168 -13.38 -26.35 23.84
N GLU A 169 -12.95 -27.02 24.91
CA GLU A 169 -11.58 -27.53 25.05
C GLU A 169 -11.48 -28.98 24.57
N TRP A 170 -10.34 -29.35 23.97
CA TRP A 170 -9.99 -30.74 23.61
C TRP A 170 -8.58 -31.10 24.10
N GLN A 171 -8.37 -32.34 24.54
CA GLN A 171 -7.03 -32.88 24.88
C GLN A 171 -6.29 -33.37 23.63
N GLU A 172 -4.95 -33.43 23.66
CA GLU A 172 -4.13 -33.92 22.54
C GLU A 172 -4.47 -35.37 22.11
N GLU A 173 -5.00 -36.18 23.03
CA GLU A 173 -5.43 -37.56 22.81
C GLU A 173 -6.86 -37.70 22.26
N GLU A 174 -7.63 -36.60 22.20
CA GLU A 174 -9.02 -36.58 21.72
C GLU A 174 -9.14 -36.21 20.24
N SER A 175 -10.28 -36.55 19.62
CA SER A 175 -10.62 -35.98 18.31
C SER A 175 -11.28 -34.60 18.50
N PRO A 176 -10.65 -33.48 18.09
CA PRO A 176 -11.25 -32.14 18.20
C PRO A 176 -12.64 -32.06 17.58
N PHE A 177 -12.81 -32.68 16.41
CA PHE A 177 -14.09 -32.72 15.70
C PHE A 177 -15.13 -33.57 16.45
N GLY A 178 -14.70 -34.68 17.08
CA GLY A 178 -15.56 -35.52 17.91
C GLY A 178 -16.03 -34.81 19.18
N VAL A 179 -15.14 -34.06 19.85
CA VAL A 179 -15.49 -33.17 20.97
C VAL A 179 -16.49 -32.11 20.52
N LEU A 180 -16.24 -31.43 19.40
CA LEU A 180 -17.17 -30.44 18.84
C LEU A 180 -18.56 -31.04 18.53
N LYS A 181 -18.61 -32.22 17.90
CA LYS A 181 -19.86 -32.95 17.62
C LYS A 181 -20.63 -33.27 18.90
N LYS A 182 -19.93 -33.72 19.95
CA LYS A 182 -20.49 -34.04 21.27
C LYS A 182 -21.01 -32.79 22.00
N GLU A 183 -20.24 -31.71 22.00
CA GLU A 183 -20.55 -30.51 22.78
C GLU A 183 -21.55 -29.56 22.10
N MET A 184 -21.72 -29.62 20.77
CA MET A 184 -22.64 -28.74 20.03
C MET A 184 -23.79 -29.47 19.34
N GLY A 185 -23.70 -30.78 19.11
CA GLY A 185 -24.77 -31.58 18.51
C GLY A 185 -25.09 -31.29 17.04
N PHE A 186 -24.30 -30.44 16.37
CA PHE A 186 -24.52 -30.00 14.98
C PHE A 186 -24.74 -31.17 14.02
N LYS A 187 -25.68 -31.01 13.08
CA LYS A 187 -25.97 -31.94 11.99
C LYS A 187 -25.34 -31.45 10.69
N SER A 188 -25.49 -30.16 10.37
CA SER A 188 -24.99 -29.53 9.16
C SER A 188 -24.27 -28.22 9.50
N VAL A 189 -23.07 -28.02 8.95
CA VAL A 189 -22.25 -26.83 9.20
C VAL A 189 -21.73 -26.23 7.89
N MET A 190 -21.72 -24.90 7.80
CA MET A 190 -21.13 -24.17 6.69
C MET A 190 -19.66 -23.90 7.02
N LEU A 191 -18.76 -24.36 6.17
CA LEU A 191 -17.33 -24.17 6.37
C LEU A 191 -16.87 -22.92 5.61
N ASP A 192 -16.01 -22.13 6.24
CA ASP A 192 -15.30 -21.02 5.62
C ASP A 192 -14.43 -21.47 4.43
N GLU A 193 -14.32 -20.62 3.41
CA GLU A 193 -13.60 -20.93 2.17
C GLU A 193 -12.07 -21.05 2.33
N HIS A 194 -11.50 -20.49 3.41
CA HIS A 194 -10.07 -20.62 3.73
C HIS A 194 -9.74 -21.85 4.60
N ALA A 195 -10.76 -22.55 5.12
CA ALA A 195 -10.54 -23.67 6.03
C ALA A 195 -9.84 -24.85 5.35
N ARG A 196 -8.73 -25.30 5.93
CA ARG A 196 -7.85 -26.30 5.33
C ARG A 196 -8.55 -27.66 5.22
N PHE A 197 -8.29 -28.40 4.14
CA PHE A 197 -9.00 -29.64 3.78
C PHE A 197 -9.13 -30.68 4.92
N PHE A 198 -8.15 -30.77 5.83
CA PHE A 198 -8.22 -31.70 6.96
C PHE A 198 -9.29 -31.33 8.00
N ILE A 199 -9.67 -30.04 8.13
CA ILE A 199 -10.82 -29.59 8.93
C ILE A 199 -12.11 -30.12 8.30
N ALA A 200 -12.32 -29.89 7.00
CA ALA A 200 -13.48 -30.40 6.26
C ALA A 200 -13.58 -31.94 6.37
N SER A 201 -12.44 -32.64 6.20
CA SER A 201 -12.35 -34.10 6.35
C SER A 201 -12.66 -34.57 7.78
N GLY A 202 -12.14 -33.86 8.79
CA GLY A 202 -12.34 -34.14 10.21
C GLY A 202 -13.80 -33.99 10.63
N LEU A 203 -14.44 -32.89 10.25
CA LEU A 203 -15.86 -32.63 10.49
C LEU A 203 -16.74 -33.69 9.81
N LYS A 204 -16.52 -33.98 8.51
CA LYS A 204 -17.27 -35.00 7.74
C LYS A 204 -17.15 -36.40 8.38
N LYS A 205 -15.99 -36.77 8.95
CA LYS A 205 -15.79 -38.07 9.66
C LYS A 205 -16.66 -38.25 10.91
N THR A 206 -17.21 -37.18 11.49
CA THR A 206 -18.12 -37.26 12.65
C THR A 206 -19.60 -37.47 12.27
N GLY A 207 -19.91 -37.62 10.98
CA GLY A 207 -21.28 -37.57 10.49
C GLY A 207 -21.91 -36.19 10.65
N MET A 208 -21.13 -35.12 10.47
CA MET A 208 -21.68 -33.81 10.09
C MET A 208 -21.75 -33.73 8.57
N GLU A 209 -22.86 -33.24 8.05
CA GLU A 209 -22.88 -32.59 6.75
C GLU A 209 -22.02 -31.32 6.85
N VAL A 210 -21.19 -31.08 5.85
CA VAL A 210 -20.33 -29.90 5.79
C VAL A 210 -20.47 -29.33 4.39
N VAL A 211 -21.15 -28.18 4.31
CA VAL A 211 -21.45 -27.45 3.09
C VAL A 211 -20.44 -26.33 2.88
N ASP A 212 -20.18 -26.00 1.62
CA ASP A 212 -19.25 -24.93 1.25
C ASP A 212 -19.84 -23.54 1.57
N MET A 213 -18.99 -22.53 1.72
CA MET A 213 -19.39 -21.15 1.99
C MET A 213 -20.33 -20.62 0.90
N SER A 214 -21.55 -20.25 1.29
CA SER A 214 -22.55 -19.78 0.32
C SER A 214 -22.26 -18.35 -0.17
N ARG A 215 -22.67 -18.05 -1.41
CA ARG A 215 -22.57 -16.69 -1.98
C ARG A 215 -23.29 -15.62 -1.15
N GLU A 216 -24.32 -16.00 -0.40
CA GLU A 216 -25.02 -15.10 0.52
C GLU A 216 -24.14 -14.70 1.72
N VAL A 217 -23.24 -15.59 2.17
CA VAL A 217 -22.26 -15.30 3.23
C VAL A 217 -21.02 -14.59 2.69
N GLN A 218 -20.51 -14.98 1.50
CA GLN A 218 -19.46 -14.22 0.80
C GLN A 218 -19.91 -12.76 0.56
N GLY A 219 -21.16 -12.56 0.15
CA GLY A 219 -21.78 -11.25 -0.06
C GLY A 219 -21.89 -10.37 1.18
N LEU A 220 -21.80 -10.92 2.40
CA LEU A 220 -21.75 -10.11 3.63
C LEU A 220 -20.46 -9.29 3.73
N ARG A 221 -19.35 -9.77 3.15
CA ARG A 221 -18.06 -9.05 3.08
C ARG A 221 -17.96 -8.16 1.83
N ALA A 222 -18.67 -8.49 0.75
CA ALA A 222 -18.72 -7.65 -0.45
C ALA A 222 -19.26 -6.25 -0.13
N VAL A 223 -20.38 -6.17 0.61
CA VAL A 223 -21.05 -4.92 0.99
C VAL A 223 -20.38 -4.26 2.20
N LYS A 224 -19.54 -3.25 1.95
CA LYS A 224 -18.77 -2.52 2.99
C LYS A 224 -19.67 -1.65 3.88
N SER A 225 -19.34 -1.57 5.17
CA SER A 225 -19.89 -0.61 6.13
C SER A 225 -19.33 0.80 5.93
N HIS A 226 -19.91 1.79 6.62
CA HIS A 226 -19.37 3.15 6.63
C HIS A 226 -17.95 3.20 7.23
N ASP A 227 -17.74 2.53 8.36
CA ASP A 227 -16.43 2.46 9.01
C ASP A 227 -15.41 1.78 8.06
N GLU A 228 -15.79 0.68 7.40
CA GLU A 228 -14.94 0.00 6.40
C GLU A 228 -14.58 0.89 5.21
N VAL A 229 -15.55 1.67 4.68
CA VAL A 229 -15.32 2.65 3.60
C VAL A 229 -14.35 3.74 4.06
N MET A 230 -14.47 4.25 5.28
CA MET A 230 -13.56 5.27 5.80
C MET A 230 -12.13 4.74 5.93
N ILE A 231 -11.95 3.48 6.37
CA ILE A 231 -10.65 2.82 6.45
C ILE A 231 -10.04 2.62 5.06
N LEU A 232 -10.78 1.97 4.17
CA LEU A 232 -10.34 1.68 2.80
C LEU A 232 -10.00 2.96 2.03
N ARG A 233 -10.76 4.05 2.22
CA ARG A 233 -10.47 5.33 1.59
C ARG A 233 -9.17 5.93 2.13
N ALA A 234 -9.02 6.00 3.44
CA ALA A 234 -7.84 6.61 4.06
C ALA A 234 -6.53 5.90 3.66
N VAL A 235 -6.52 4.56 3.63
CA VAL A 235 -5.33 3.81 3.23
C VAL A 235 -5.03 3.92 1.73
N ASN A 236 -6.03 4.02 0.86
CA ASN A 236 -5.83 4.18 -0.59
C ASN A 236 -5.46 5.62 -1.00
N GLU A 237 -5.99 6.66 -0.35
CA GLU A 237 -5.54 8.04 -0.50
C GLU A 237 -4.06 8.19 -0.05
N PHE A 238 -3.69 7.59 1.10
CA PHE A 238 -2.29 7.57 1.55
C PHE A 238 -1.35 6.84 0.57
N THR A 239 -1.77 5.68 0.05
CA THR A 239 -1.02 4.92 -0.96
C THR A 239 -0.82 5.72 -2.25
N LEU A 240 -1.83 6.46 -2.73
CA LEU A 240 -1.65 7.35 -3.88
C LEU A 240 -0.64 8.48 -3.58
N HIS A 241 -0.70 9.10 -2.41
CA HIS A 241 0.28 10.13 -2.01
C HIS A 241 1.72 9.57 -1.94
N VAL A 242 1.91 8.33 -1.50
CA VAL A 242 3.21 7.63 -1.53
C VAL A 242 3.70 7.45 -2.98
N VAL A 243 2.85 6.99 -3.91
CA VAL A 243 3.19 6.86 -5.34
C VAL A 243 3.57 8.21 -5.95
N GLN A 244 2.79 9.27 -5.68
CA GLN A 244 3.04 10.61 -6.20
C GLN A 244 4.33 11.24 -5.64
N ALA A 245 4.63 11.02 -4.36
CA ALA A 245 5.88 11.46 -3.74
C ALA A 245 7.12 10.77 -4.35
N LEU A 246 7.00 9.49 -4.74
CA LEU A 246 8.05 8.76 -5.46
C LEU A 246 8.19 9.24 -6.91
N ALA A 247 7.08 9.34 -7.64
CA ALA A 247 7.05 9.70 -9.07
C ALA A 247 7.70 11.06 -9.37
N LYS A 248 7.61 12.02 -8.44
CA LYS A 248 8.31 13.32 -8.50
C LYS A 248 9.84 13.24 -8.55
N HIS A 249 10.43 12.10 -8.22
CA HIS A 249 11.88 11.97 -7.98
C HIS A 249 12.54 10.73 -8.60
N ILE A 250 11.77 9.83 -9.22
CA ILE A 250 12.29 8.68 -9.97
C ILE A 250 12.91 9.16 -11.29
N SER A 251 14.09 8.64 -11.60
CA SER A 251 14.96 9.11 -12.67
C SER A 251 15.70 7.97 -13.36
N VAL A 252 16.11 8.19 -14.62
CA VAL A 252 16.88 7.21 -15.41
C VAL A 252 18.16 6.82 -14.66
N GLY A 253 18.35 5.52 -14.46
CA GLY A 253 19.44 4.96 -13.66
C GLY A 253 19.06 4.51 -12.24
N ASP A 254 17.89 4.85 -11.71
CA ASP A 254 17.35 4.26 -10.47
C ASP A 254 17.00 2.76 -10.68
N THR A 255 17.04 1.95 -9.61
CA THR A 255 16.60 0.54 -9.66
C THR A 255 15.24 0.32 -9.02
N ALA A 256 14.55 -0.76 -9.43
CA ALA A 256 13.32 -1.22 -8.78
C ALA A 256 13.49 -1.46 -7.26
N ALA A 257 14.68 -1.86 -6.82
CA ALA A 257 14.99 -2.10 -5.42
C ALA A 257 15.13 -0.80 -4.61
N ASP A 258 15.75 0.24 -5.19
CA ASP A 258 15.84 1.57 -4.57
C ASP A 258 14.45 2.19 -4.38
N ILE A 259 13.57 2.05 -5.39
CA ILE A 259 12.19 2.54 -5.35
C ILE A 259 11.36 1.76 -4.32
N MET A 260 11.45 0.42 -4.28
CA MET A 260 10.77 -0.39 -3.25
C MET A 260 11.24 -0.02 -1.84
N GLN A 261 12.55 0.19 -1.64
CA GLN A 261 13.09 0.57 -0.34
C GLN A 261 12.66 1.99 0.07
N ALA A 262 12.59 2.93 -0.87
CA ALA A 262 12.03 4.26 -0.64
C ALA A 262 10.55 4.14 -0.24
N ALA A 263 9.73 3.40 -1.00
CA ALA A 263 8.30 3.23 -0.74
C ALA A 263 8.01 2.60 0.64
N ARG A 264 8.70 1.52 1.00
CA ARG A 264 8.64 0.93 2.36
C ARG A 264 8.96 1.95 3.46
N THR A 265 9.96 2.80 3.22
CA THR A 265 10.33 3.84 4.18
C THR A 265 9.29 4.96 4.28
N LEU A 266 8.47 5.17 3.23
CA LEU A 266 7.36 6.13 3.22
C LEU A 266 6.10 5.58 3.91
N PHE A 267 5.71 4.32 3.66
CA PHE A 267 4.58 3.69 4.35
C PHE A 267 4.78 3.68 5.87
N ASN A 268 6.00 3.36 6.33
CA ASN A 268 6.38 3.38 7.75
C ASN A 268 6.33 4.78 8.40
N LEU A 269 5.99 5.84 7.65
CA LEU A 269 5.69 7.16 8.22
C LEU A 269 4.22 7.31 8.62
N GLY A 270 3.31 6.50 8.06
CA GLY A 270 1.86 6.59 8.28
C GLY A 270 1.44 6.32 9.72
N GLY A 271 2.20 5.53 10.48
CA GLY A 271 1.96 5.25 11.88
C GLY A 271 2.49 3.86 12.27
N THR A 272 2.12 3.38 13.46
CA THR A 272 2.37 1.98 13.87
C THR A 272 1.29 1.01 13.37
N GLU A 273 0.18 1.54 12.88
CA GLU A 273 -1.03 0.80 12.51
C GLU A 273 -1.18 0.70 10.97
N VAL A 274 -0.12 1.12 10.24
CA VAL A 274 0.03 1.15 8.77
C VAL A 274 1.49 0.84 8.45
N GLY A 275 1.72 -0.04 7.47
CA GLY A 275 3.05 -0.59 7.17
C GLY A 275 3.09 -2.12 7.26
N ASP A 276 2.15 -2.73 7.98
CA ASP A 276 1.96 -4.17 7.98
C ASP A 276 1.53 -4.65 6.58
N GLY A 277 2.23 -5.67 6.09
CA GLY A 277 2.03 -6.25 4.76
C GLY A 277 2.53 -5.43 3.57
N VAL A 278 3.37 -4.39 3.74
CA VAL A 278 3.83 -3.55 2.60
C VAL A 278 4.52 -4.38 1.50
N TRP A 279 3.89 -4.36 0.33
CA TRP A 279 4.34 -4.99 -0.90
C TRP A 279 4.44 -3.95 -2.01
N ALA A 280 5.32 -4.20 -2.99
CA ALA A 280 5.49 -3.35 -4.16
C ALA A 280 5.99 -4.17 -5.35
N ILE A 281 5.45 -3.90 -6.53
CA ILE A 281 5.88 -4.40 -7.82
C ILE A 281 6.29 -3.18 -8.65
N ILE A 282 7.60 -3.00 -8.83
CA ILE A 282 8.19 -1.89 -9.59
C ILE A 282 8.79 -2.45 -10.88
N LEU A 283 8.29 -2.05 -12.04
CA LEU A 283 8.66 -2.62 -13.35
C LEU A 283 8.99 -1.52 -14.35
N PHE A 284 10.04 -1.73 -15.16
CA PHE A 284 10.46 -0.78 -16.20
C PHE A 284 10.27 -1.38 -17.60
N GLY A 285 9.63 -0.62 -18.50
CA GLY A 285 9.48 -0.97 -19.92
C GLY A 285 9.01 -2.41 -20.13
N GLU A 286 9.87 -3.24 -20.71
CA GLU A 286 9.61 -4.66 -21.03
C GLU A 286 9.28 -5.55 -19.82
N GLU A 287 9.73 -5.19 -18.61
CA GLU A 287 9.41 -5.95 -17.40
C GLU A 287 7.91 -5.88 -17.08
N ALA A 288 7.26 -4.75 -17.38
CA ALA A 288 5.83 -4.53 -17.18
C ALA A 288 4.93 -5.42 -18.07
N ALA A 289 5.49 -6.05 -19.12
CA ALA A 289 4.79 -7.07 -19.91
C ALA A 289 4.49 -8.35 -19.10
N ASN A 290 5.13 -8.53 -17.94
CA ASN A 290 4.86 -9.60 -16.99
C ASN A 290 4.16 -8.97 -15.76
N PRO A 291 2.84 -9.13 -15.56
CA PRO A 291 2.10 -8.35 -14.55
C PRO A 291 2.57 -8.48 -13.10
N HIS A 292 3.30 -9.55 -12.77
CA HIS A 292 3.90 -9.84 -11.45
C HIS A 292 5.44 -9.72 -11.44
N GLY A 293 6.04 -9.15 -12.48
CA GLY A 293 7.48 -9.07 -12.66
C GLY A 293 8.17 -10.38 -13.04
N GLY A 294 9.49 -10.45 -12.86
CA GLY A 294 10.29 -11.63 -13.17
C GLY A 294 11.81 -11.43 -13.23
N ALA A 295 12.28 -10.18 -13.32
CA ALA A 295 13.71 -9.81 -13.25
C ALA A 295 13.94 -8.81 -12.10
N ASN A 296 15.13 -8.85 -11.49
CA ASN A 296 15.51 -8.01 -10.35
C ASN A 296 16.86 -7.33 -10.63
N GLY A 297 17.08 -6.13 -10.06
CA GLY A 297 18.37 -5.42 -10.11
C GLY A 297 18.64 -4.64 -11.40
N ARG A 298 17.68 -4.57 -12.33
CA ARG A 298 17.71 -3.69 -13.49
C ARG A 298 17.63 -2.21 -13.07
N LYS A 299 18.23 -1.34 -13.91
CA LYS A 299 18.06 0.12 -13.90
C LYS A 299 17.04 0.57 -14.96
N LEU A 300 16.25 1.58 -14.63
CA LEU A 300 15.38 2.30 -15.55
C LEU A 300 16.18 2.94 -16.69
N ARG A 301 15.77 2.74 -17.96
CA ARG A 301 16.36 3.39 -19.14
C ARG A 301 15.55 4.63 -19.55
N GLU A 302 16.15 5.50 -20.37
CA GLU A 302 15.41 6.54 -21.11
C GLU A 302 14.56 5.87 -22.20
N GLY A 303 13.39 6.46 -22.53
CA GLY A 303 12.43 5.84 -23.46
C GLY A 303 11.35 4.98 -22.80
N GLU A 304 11.41 4.76 -21.48
CA GLU A 304 10.58 3.77 -20.76
C GLU A 304 9.50 4.38 -19.87
N PHE A 305 8.39 3.64 -19.72
CA PHE A 305 7.47 3.83 -18.60
C PHE A 305 8.02 3.17 -17.33
N VAL A 306 7.68 3.78 -16.19
CA VAL A 306 7.72 3.14 -14.87
C VAL A 306 6.31 2.70 -14.51
N LEU A 307 6.15 1.44 -14.14
CA LEU A 307 4.96 0.90 -13.50
C LEU A 307 5.27 0.71 -12.01
N ILE A 308 4.53 1.39 -11.14
CA ILE A 308 4.49 1.16 -9.70
C ILE A 308 3.12 0.60 -9.37
N ASP A 309 3.10 -0.64 -8.92
CA ASP A 309 1.95 -1.32 -8.34
C ASP A 309 2.25 -1.60 -6.87
N ILE A 310 1.39 -1.15 -5.95
CA ILE A 310 1.81 -1.01 -4.56
C ILE A 310 0.65 -0.98 -3.54
N GLY A 311 0.91 -1.52 -2.36
CA GLY A 311 -0.08 -1.55 -1.28
C GLY A 311 0.47 -1.79 0.13
N THR A 312 -0.40 -1.52 1.09
CA THR A 312 -0.23 -1.75 2.53
C THR A 312 -1.60 -2.10 3.14
N SER A 313 -1.71 -2.15 4.48
CA SER A 313 -2.98 -2.26 5.18
C SER A 313 -3.14 -1.19 6.26
N LEU A 314 -4.39 -0.92 6.66
CA LEU A 314 -4.79 -0.16 7.85
C LEU A 314 -5.93 -0.93 8.52
N TRP A 315 -5.80 -1.27 9.81
CA TRP A 315 -6.76 -2.14 10.52
C TRP A 315 -7.04 -3.48 9.82
N GLY A 316 -6.08 -3.99 9.05
CA GLY A 316 -6.22 -5.19 8.22
C GLY A 316 -6.89 -4.96 6.86
N TYR A 317 -7.46 -3.78 6.59
CA TYR A 317 -8.06 -3.46 5.28
C TYR A 317 -6.98 -2.96 4.31
N GLY A 318 -6.95 -3.53 3.09
CA GLY A 318 -5.88 -3.29 2.12
C GLY A 318 -6.00 -2.01 1.30
N SER A 319 -4.85 -1.50 0.83
CA SER A 319 -4.77 -0.62 -0.34
C SER A 319 -4.14 -1.33 -1.53
N ASP A 320 -4.55 -0.97 -2.73
CA ASP A 320 -4.12 -1.62 -3.98
C ASP A 320 -4.13 -0.59 -5.13
N VAL A 321 -2.97 -0.06 -5.53
CA VAL A 321 -2.87 1.07 -6.47
C VAL A 321 -1.70 0.91 -7.44
N THR A 322 -2.00 0.60 -8.71
CA THR A 322 -1.04 0.79 -9.82
C THR A 322 -1.15 2.16 -10.49
N ARG A 323 0.03 2.74 -10.76
CA ARG A 323 0.27 3.80 -11.74
C ARG A 323 1.34 3.40 -12.73
N THR A 324 1.07 3.62 -14.02
CA THR A 324 2.10 3.60 -15.07
C THR A 324 2.33 5.03 -15.56
N PHE A 325 3.56 5.52 -15.53
CA PHE A 325 3.89 6.92 -15.86
C PHE A 325 5.28 7.08 -16.49
N VAL A 326 5.51 8.22 -17.14
CA VAL A 326 6.81 8.62 -17.70
C VAL A 326 7.64 9.31 -16.61
N PRO A 327 8.92 8.94 -16.40
CA PRO A 327 9.80 9.59 -15.42
C PRO A 327 9.94 11.09 -15.65
N GLN A 328 10.20 11.86 -14.57
CA GLN A 328 10.31 13.31 -14.68
C GLN A 328 11.52 13.72 -15.56
N GLY A 329 11.23 14.42 -16.66
CA GLY A 329 12.24 14.89 -17.62
C GLY A 329 12.51 13.93 -18.79
N SER A 330 12.06 12.67 -18.69
CA SER A 330 12.18 11.66 -19.75
C SER A 330 11.04 11.72 -20.77
N LYS A 331 11.15 10.95 -21.85
CA LYS A 331 10.10 10.74 -22.85
C LYS A 331 9.93 9.25 -23.16
N VAL A 332 8.77 8.91 -23.72
CA VAL A 332 8.47 7.62 -24.36
C VAL A 332 7.97 7.89 -25.79
N SER A 333 7.77 6.86 -26.62
CA SER A 333 7.27 7.06 -27.98
C SER A 333 5.79 7.45 -28.05
N GLU A 334 5.38 8.13 -29.12
CA GLU A 334 3.96 8.51 -29.33
C GLU A 334 3.05 7.27 -29.43
N GLU A 335 3.55 6.15 -29.96
CA GLU A 335 2.82 4.87 -29.96
C GLU A 335 2.57 4.38 -28.53
N LEU A 336 3.57 4.45 -27.64
CA LEU A 336 3.44 4.07 -26.24
C LEU A 336 2.46 4.99 -25.48
N LEU A 337 2.47 6.30 -25.77
CA LEU A 337 1.45 7.23 -25.26
C LEU A 337 0.04 6.88 -25.78
N GLY A 338 -0.09 6.47 -27.04
CA GLY A 338 -1.35 6.00 -27.64
C GLY A 338 -1.92 4.75 -26.95
N VAL A 339 -1.07 3.81 -26.54
CA VAL A 339 -1.50 2.67 -25.72
C VAL A 339 -1.91 3.11 -24.32
N TRP A 340 -1.20 4.05 -23.70
CA TRP A 340 -1.56 4.59 -22.37
C TRP A 340 -2.99 5.16 -22.37
N TRP A 341 -3.31 6.01 -23.35
CA TRP A 341 -4.66 6.57 -23.50
C TRP A 341 -5.72 5.52 -23.83
N THR A 342 -5.35 4.43 -24.52
CA THR A 342 -6.25 3.28 -24.75
C THR A 342 -6.60 2.56 -23.45
N VAL A 343 -5.63 2.33 -22.55
CA VAL A 343 -5.87 1.76 -21.22
C VAL A 343 -6.72 2.70 -20.35
N TYR A 344 -6.41 4.00 -20.36
CA TYR A 344 -7.20 5.02 -19.65
C TYR A 344 -8.67 5.07 -20.11
N ALA A 345 -8.91 4.99 -21.43
CA ALA A 345 -10.25 4.95 -22.00
C ALA A 345 -11.02 3.68 -21.59
N ALA A 346 -10.35 2.52 -21.51
CA ALA A 346 -10.95 1.27 -21.10
C ALA A 346 -11.32 1.25 -19.60
N GLN A 347 -10.42 1.72 -18.74
CA GLN A 347 -10.68 1.92 -17.31
C GLN A 347 -11.86 2.88 -17.10
N THR A 348 -11.91 3.99 -17.86
CA THR A 348 -13.04 4.94 -17.84
C THR A 348 -14.36 4.29 -18.27
N ALA A 349 -14.37 3.49 -19.35
CA ALA A 349 -15.57 2.80 -19.84
C ALA A 349 -16.11 1.76 -18.84
N ALA A 350 -15.23 1.08 -18.10
CA ALA A 350 -15.63 0.24 -16.98
C ALA A 350 -16.25 1.06 -15.84
N ILE A 351 -15.53 2.06 -15.33
CA ILE A 351 -15.95 2.89 -14.19
C ILE A 351 -17.35 3.50 -14.44
N MET A 352 -17.62 4.05 -15.63
CA MET A 352 -18.93 4.62 -15.97
C MET A 352 -20.12 3.65 -15.78
N LEU A 353 -19.87 2.34 -15.83
CA LEU A 353 -20.84 1.26 -15.66
C LEU A 353 -20.73 0.52 -14.31
N MET A 354 -19.78 0.86 -13.44
CA MET A 354 -19.74 0.41 -12.05
C MET A 354 -20.86 1.08 -11.25
N ARG A 355 -22.05 0.47 -11.31
CA ARG A 355 -23.30 0.96 -10.72
C ARG A 355 -24.16 -0.21 -10.26
N ASN A 356 -25.01 0.04 -9.26
CA ASN A 356 -25.99 -0.92 -8.76
C ASN A 356 -26.77 -1.60 -9.91
N ASN A 357 -26.99 -2.92 -9.76
CA ASN A 357 -27.63 -3.81 -10.72
C ASN A 357 -26.91 -4.09 -12.06
N LYS A 358 -25.72 -3.53 -12.33
CA LYS A 358 -24.86 -4.02 -13.42
C LYS A 358 -24.12 -5.29 -12.98
N THR A 359 -23.86 -6.21 -13.91
CA THR A 359 -23.12 -7.46 -13.62
C THR A 359 -21.63 -7.31 -13.84
N CYS A 360 -20.84 -8.08 -13.09
CA CYS A 360 -19.39 -8.21 -13.19
C CYS A 360 -18.93 -8.38 -14.65
N SER A 361 -19.59 -9.27 -15.38
CA SER A 361 -19.42 -9.52 -16.81
C SER A 361 -19.71 -8.32 -17.73
N VAL A 362 -20.67 -7.45 -17.41
CA VAL A 362 -21.01 -6.27 -18.24
C VAL A 362 -19.92 -5.19 -18.18
N VAL A 363 -19.27 -5.03 -17.02
CA VAL A 363 -18.22 -4.01 -16.83
C VAL A 363 -16.85 -4.50 -17.29
N ASP A 364 -16.54 -5.78 -17.04
CA ASP A 364 -15.43 -6.48 -17.71
C ASP A 364 -15.55 -6.37 -19.25
N GLY A 365 -16.74 -6.65 -19.79
CA GLY A 365 -17.04 -6.51 -21.22
C GLY A 365 -16.92 -5.08 -21.76
N ALA A 366 -17.20 -4.05 -20.96
CA ALA A 366 -17.07 -2.65 -21.39
C ALA A 366 -15.61 -2.21 -21.55
N SER A 367 -14.75 -2.56 -20.59
CA SER A 367 -13.30 -2.38 -20.71
C SER A 367 -12.77 -3.16 -21.92
N ARG A 368 -13.13 -4.44 -22.05
CA ARG A 368 -12.72 -5.30 -23.17
C ARG A 368 -13.10 -4.73 -24.52
N LYS A 369 -14.28 -4.15 -24.66
CA LYS A 369 -14.74 -3.56 -25.92
C LYS A 369 -13.86 -2.39 -26.37
N VAL A 370 -13.39 -1.54 -25.45
CA VAL A 370 -12.46 -0.46 -25.80
C VAL A 370 -11.12 -1.03 -26.26
N ILE A 371 -10.51 -1.92 -25.45
CA ILE A 371 -9.21 -2.53 -25.76
C ILE A 371 -9.25 -3.32 -27.09
N ALA A 372 -10.33 -4.07 -27.35
CA ALA A 372 -10.54 -4.81 -28.59
C ALA A 372 -10.75 -3.90 -29.81
N ASN A 373 -11.54 -2.83 -29.68
CA ASN A 373 -11.74 -1.87 -30.77
C ASN A 373 -10.45 -1.14 -31.17
N SER A 374 -9.55 -0.89 -30.23
CA SER A 374 -8.21 -0.34 -30.49
C SER A 374 -7.20 -1.39 -31.04
N GLY A 375 -7.62 -2.64 -31.29
CA GLY A 375 -6.76 -3.71 -31.81
C GLY A 375 -5.93 -4.46 -30.77
N PHE A 376 -6.08 -4.16 -29.48
CA PHE A 376 -5.28 -4.75 -28.39
C PHE A 376 -6.03 -5.86 -27.61
N GLY A 377 -7.19 -6.31 -28.09
CA GLY A 377 -8.11 -7.20 -27.35
C GLY A 377 -7.49 -8.48 -26.79
N GLU A 378 -6.55 -9.10 -27.53
CA GLU A 378 -5.88 -10.34 -27.13
C GLU A 378 -4.87 -10.15 -25.99
N PHE A 379 -4.45 -8.90 -25.70
CA PHE A 379 -3.46 -8.57 -24.67
C PHE A 379 -4.12 -8.15 -23.35
N TYR A 380 -5.44 -8.05 -23.33
CA TYR A 380 -6.21 -7.94 -22.09
C TYR A 380 -6.46 -9.33 -21.48
N THR A 381 -5.36 -10.02 -21.18
CA THR A 381 -5.31 -11.45 -20.87
C THR A 381 -5.89 -11.83 -19.49
N HIS A 382 -6.51 -10.88 -18.79
CA HIS A 382 -6.91 -11.02 -17.40
C HIS A 382 -8.32 -10.54 -17.16
N ARG A 383 -8.96 -11.03 -16.09
CA ARG A 383 -10.21 -10.49 -15.54
C ARG A 383 -10.07 -8.97 -15.33
N LEU A 384 -11.14 -8.22 -15.53
CA LEU A 384 -11.15 -6.85 -15.05
C LEU A 384 -10.99 -6.79 -13.53
N GLY A 385 -11.45 -7.80 -12.75
CA GLY A 385 -11.51 -7.63 -11.29
C GLY A 385 -11.56 -8.78 -10.27
N HIS A 386 -11.25 -8.39 -9.03
CA HIS A 386 -11.48 -8.98 -7.70
C HIS A 386 -11.95 -7.87 -6.76
N GLY A 387 -12.64 -8.18 -5.66
CA GLY A 387 -12.91 -7.23 -4.59
C GLY A 387 -11.67 -6.96 -3.72
N LEU A 388 -11.74 -5.90 -2.91
CA LEU A 388 -10.72 -5.52 -1.91
C LEU A 388 -11.41 -5.27 -0.56
N GLY A 389 -10.76 -5.69 0.52
CA GLY A 389 -11.28 -5.53 1.87
C GLY A 389 -10.25 -6.00 2.89
N LEU A 390 -10.60 -6.99 3.70
CA LEU A 390 -9.67 -7.68 4.60
C LEU A 390 -8.77 -8.69 3.86
N GLU A 391 -9.02 -8.90 2.58
CA GLU A 391 -8.12 -9.56 1.64
C GLU A 391 -7.77 -8.63 0.49
N MET A 392 -6.58 -8.85 -0.09
CA MET A 392 -6.19 -8.21 -1.36
C MET A 392 -7.11 -8.64 -2.51
N HIS A 393 -7.55 -9.89 -2.51
CA HIS A 393 -8.40 -10.49 -3.54
C HIS A 393 -9.63 -11.18 -2.94
N GLU A 394 -10.68 -10.44 -2.56
CA GLU A 394 -11.96 -11.03 -2.09
C GLU A 394 -13.06 -11.02 -3.18
N HIS A 395 -14.26 -11.47 -2.84
CA HIS A 395 -15.44 -11.36 -3.68
C HIS A 395 -15.95 -9.91 -3.77
N PRO A 396 -16.53 -9.46 -4.89
CA PRO A 396 -16.82 -10.22 -6.12
C PRO A 396 -15.71 -10.14 -7.18
N TYR A 397 -15.62 -11.14 -8.07
CA TYR A 397 -14.63 -11.15 -9.16
C TYR A 397 -15.22 -10.66 -10.50
N LEU A 398 -14.72 -9.55 -11.04
CA LEU A 398 -15.15 -8.96 -12.31
C LEU A 398 -14.47 -9.67 -13.49
N ASN A 399 -14.98 -10.84 -13.83
CA ASN A 399 -14.61 -11.55 -15.06
C ASN A 399 -15.83 -11.75 -15.95
N GLY A 400 -15.61 -11.91 -17.27
CA GLY A 400 -16.67 -12.08 -18.27
C GLY A 400 -17.60 -13.29 -18.07
N ALA A 401 -17.23 -14.25 -17.22
CA ALA A 401 -18.05 -15.41 -16.87
C ALA A 401 -18.85 -15.22 -15.56
N ASN A 402 -18.64 -14.14 -14.79
CA ASN A 402 -19.36 -13.93 -13.54
C ASN A 402 -20.71 -13.18 -13.77
N PRO A 403 -21.86 -13.80 -13.46
CA PRO A 403 -23.17 -13.15 -13.55
C PRO A 403 -23.55 -12.32 -12.31
N GLU A 404 -22.73 -12.31 -11.25
CA GLU A 404 -22.96 -11.50 -10.04
C GLU A 404 -23.05 -10.01 -10.35
N LYS A 405 -23.73 -9.27 -9.46
CA LYS A 405 -23.82 -7.80 -9.51
C LYS A 405 -22.60 -7.17 -8.82
N LEU A 406 -22.29 -5.94 -9.22
CA LEU A 406 -20.96 -5.33 -9.09
C LEU A 406 -20.64 -4.57 -7.82
N GLU A 407 -19.51 -4.92 -7.19
CA GLU A 407 -18.86 -4.18 -6.09
C GLU A 407 -17.29 -4.23 -6.16
N GLY A 408 -16.67 -4.04 -7.35
CA GLY A 408 -15.29 -3.50 -7.54
C GLY A 408 -14.03 -4.41 -7.80
N ILE A 409 -12.96 -3.79 -8.38
CA ILE A 409 -11.46 -4.02 -8.28
C ILE A 409 -10.77 -4.97 -9.35
N TYR A 410 -9.58 -5.68 -9.25
CA TYR A 410 -8.60 -5.90 -10.41
C TYR A 410 -7.90 -7.29 -10.85
N VAL A 411 -6.56 -7.36 -11.14
CA VAL A 411 -5.73 -8.22 -12.11
C VAL A 411 -5.87 -9.78 -12.10
N THR A 412 -5.37 -10.71 -12.99
CA THR A 412 -4.02 -11.06 -13.61
C THR A 412 -4.16 -12.19 -14.74
N ALA A 413 -3.29 -12.56 -15.75
CA ALA A 413 -1.98 -12.06 -16.30
C ALA A 413 -1.30 -12.65 -17.64
N LYS A 414 -1.75 -13.67 -18.43
CA LYS A 414 -0.81 -14.61 -19.17
C LYS A 414 -0.29 -14.44 -20.66
N GLN A 415 -1.05 -14.14 -21.72
CA GLN A 415 -0.81 -14.56 -23.16
C GLN A 415 0.08 -13.69 -24.12
N ALA A 416 0.99 -12.85 -23.63
CA ALA A 416 1.65 -11.78 -24.42
C ALA A 416 2.80 -12.21 -25.40
N ARG A 417 2.55 -12.99 -26.48
CA ARG A 417 3.63 -13.48 -27.40
C ARG A 417 3.43 -13.39 -28.93
N THR A 418 2.43 -12.68 -29.45
CA THR A 418 2.07 -12.77 -30.89
C THR A 418 1.82 -11.43 -31.63
N LEU A 419 2.30 -10.29 -31.13
CA LEU A 419 2.10 -8.99 -31.80
C LEU A 419 3.11 -8.65 -32.91
N LYS A 420 2.65 -7.84 -33.87
CA LYS A 420 3.47 -7.12 -34.85
C LYS A 420 3.22 -5.61 -34.75
N LEU A 421 3.91 -4.98 -33.79
CA LEU A 421 4.07 -3.52 -33.73
C LEU A 421 5.48 -3.15 -34.24
N LYS A 422 5.72 -1.86 -34.51
CA LYS A 422 7.08 -1.33 -34.71
C LYS A 422 7.72 -0.90 -33.38
N ILE A 423 7.54 -1.72 -32.36
CA ILE A 423 8.17 -1.57 -31.04
C ILE A 423 9.00 -2.84 -30.86
N GLU A 424 10.32 -2.68 -30.84
CA GLU A 424 11.25 -3.82 -30.83
C GLU A 424 11.50 -4.36 -29.40
N GLU A 425 11.11 -3.59 -28.38
CA GLU A 425 11.12 -3.96 -26.97
C GLU A 425 9.70 -4.26 -26.45
N GLY A 426 9.59 -5.04 -25.37
CA GLY A 426 8.31 -5.27 -24.71
C GLY A 426 7.81 -4.04 -23.93
N PHE A 427 6.53 -4.03 -23.54
CA PHE A 427 5.99 -3.05 -22.60
C PHE A 427 4.76 -3.61 -21.86
N GLY A 428 4.34 -2.95 -20.78
CA GLY A 428 3.04 -3.11 -20.15
C GLY A 428 2.54 -1.82 -19.51
N ILE A 429 1.22 -1.66 -19.43
CA ILE A 429 0.57 -0.48 -18.84
C ILE A 429 -0.63 -0.96 -18.03
N ARG A 430 -0.65 -0.63 -16.73
CA ARG A 430 -1.78 -0.86 -15.82
C ARG A 430 -2.13 0.46 -15.10
N LEU A 431 -3.42 0.69 -14.92
CA LEU A 431 -4.00 1.85 -14.21
C LEU A 431 -5.13 1.33 -13.33
N GLU A 432 -5.01 1.56 -12.03
CA GLU A 432 -5.67 0.76 -11.01
C GLU A 432 -6.05 1.68 -9.85
N ASP A 433 -7.35 1.74 -9.58
CA ASP A 433 -7.97 2.65 -8.63
C ASP A 433 -9.11 1.92 -7.92
N PRO A 434 -9.03 1.66 -6.61
CA PRO A 434 -10.13 1.04 -5.88
C PRO A 434 -11.42 1.87 -5.95
N ILE A 435 -12.53 1.22 -6.35
CA ILE A 435 -13.83 1.85 -6.61
C ILE A 435 -14.88 1.31 -5.64
N LEU A 436 -15.55 2.21 -4.91
CA LEU A 436 -16.80 1.92 -4.22
C LEU A 436 -17.98 2.15 -5.17
N VAL A 437 -18.98 1.27 -5.14
CA VAL A 437 -20.23 1.42 -5.88
C VAL A 437 -21.32 1.94 -4.95
N THR A 438 -21.99 3.04 -5.31
CA THR A 438 -23.13 3.61 -4.57
C THR A 438 -24.38 3.72 -5.45
N GLU A 439 -25.48 4.24 -4.89
CA GLU A 439 -26.71 4.51 -5.64
C GLU A 439 -26.52 5.63 -6.67
N GLU A 440 -25.69 6.62 -6.35
CA GLU A 440 -25.32 7.74 -7.22
C GLU A 440 -24.36 7.30 -8.34
N GLY A 441 -23.41 6.42 -8.04
CA GLY A 441 -22.49 5.85 -9.01
C GLY A 441 -21.16 5.33 -8.42
N PRO A 442 -20.09 5.29 -9.21
CA PRO A 442 -18.75 4.92 -8.74
C PRO A 442 -18.10 6.07 -7.96
N LEU A 443 -17.46 5.75 -6.84
CA LEU A 443 -16.59 6.67 -6.08
C LEU A 443 -15.17 6.12 -6.01
N LEU A 444 -14.18 7.01 -6.18
CA LEU A 444 -12.76 6.69 -6.13
C LEU A 444 -12.27 6.68 -4.68
N MET A 445 -11.80 5.52 -4.20
CA MET A 445 -11.21 5.39 -2.87
C MET A 445 -9.80 5.99 -2.78
N THR A 446 -9.19 6.27 -3.94
CA THR A 446 -7.94 7.04 -4.10
C THR A 446 -8.18 8.56 -4.18
N GLY A 447 -9.44 9.03 -4.17
CA GLY A 447 -9.82 10.43 -4.38
C GLY A 447 -9.66 10.92 -5.83
N ALA A 448 -8.56 10.54 -6.50
CA ALA A 448 -8.27 10.88 -7.89
C ALA A 448 -7.63 9.72 -8.66
N ARG A 449 -7.94 9.65 -9.96
CA ARG A 449 -7.21 8.81 -10.93
C ARG A 449 -5.97 9.54 -11.45
N ALA A 450 -5.09 8.81 -12.14
CA ALA A 450 -4.06 9.43 -12.98
C ALA A 450 -4.69 10.48 -13.92
N GLN A 451 -4.06 11.64 -14.02
CA GLN A 451 -4.53 12.75 -14.86
C GLN A 451 -3.90 12.70 -16.27
N GLY A 452 -2.77 12.00 -16.41
CA GLY A 452 -2.12 11.69 -17.68
C GLY A 452 -0.84 10.88 -17.48
N PRO A 453 -0.14 10.51 -18.56
CA PRO A 453 1.09 9.72 -18.49
C PRO A 453 2.26 10.44 -17.77
N TYR A 454 2.15 11.75 -17.54
CA TYR A 454 3.12 12.56 -16.76
C TYR A 454 2.58 12.98 -15.38
N GLN A 455 1.39 12.52 -15.00
CA GLN A 455 0.65 12.92 -13.79
C GLN A 455 -0.09 11.71 -13.20
N PRO A 456 0.63 10.80 -12.50
CA PRO A 456 0.05 9.64 -11.83
C PRO A 456 -0.86 10.02 -10.65
#